data_AF-A0A7X0AMH4-F1
#
_entry.id   AF-A0A7X0AMH4-F1
#
_cell.length_a   1.000
_cell.length_b   1.000
_cell.length_c   1.000
_cell.angle_alpha   90.00
_cell.angle_beta   90.00
_cell.angle_gamma   90.00
#
_symmetry.space_group_name_H-M   'P 1'
#
loop_
_entity.id
_entity.type
_entity.pdbx_description
1 polymer ?
#
loop_
_entity_poly.entity_id
_entity_poly.type
_entity_poly.pdbx_seq_one_letter_code
_entity_poly.pdbx_strand_id
1 'polypeptide(L)'
;MASNPKKRPRDSTALPKSAPPTKLHASRMPALKFPHEAFNSQQMAAGQGRKFHEFSSFSLASSADRDKYIKDTGLKRISTTQNWGIPSGPPSTPSLEAPRMYRSRRGSISGLAPMPDGSVGGWRLHSLPTSEALRNQDVSDSTEFADAYSKRAKILTKPILNSRNKEQTVNAVLSDFGKVRYDTSQKAFQFTDVTHAMGVSGKGMNNKTSSPPEEIYAPSISVSKADGKSGTPAQTYHSEPMAITLHNGARTTKLEDESGMVGIFASIPNQVCFQCGRMFQEKVGKNAVITGVPGRPFGGQIEGDTFMDLSKTTVSRAAPMTELEGNSKNASEVTSIYEHHKRTHAIAMSD
;
A
#
# COMPACT_ATOMS: atom_id res chain seq x y z
N MET A 1 62.64 42.55 62.25
CA MET A 1 62.40 41.52 61.22
C MET A 1 61.12 41.89 60.46
N ALA A 2 61.26 42.46 59.27
CA ALA A 2 60.13 42.91 58.44
C ALA A 2 60.18 42.15 57.11
N SER A 3 59.11 41.42 56.80
CA SER A 3 59.01 40.52 55.65
C SER A 3 58.54 41.27 54.39
N ASN A 4 59.34 41.19 53.32
CA ASN A 4 59.00 41.68 51.99
C ASN A 4 57.78 40.94 51.40
N PRO A 5 56.79 41.63 50.80
CA PRO A 5 55.72 40.98 50.05
C PRO A 5 56.19 40.61 48.64
N LYS A 6 56.09 39.31 48.28
CA LYS A 6 56.34 38.77 46.94
C LYS A 6 55.34 39.33 45.93
N LYS A 7 55.84 40.00 44.88
CA LYS A 7 55.07 40.37 43.68
C LYS A 7 54.60 39.09 42.95
N ARG A 8 53.28 38.95 42.75
CA ARG A 8 52.70 37.95 41.84
C ARG A 8 53.00 38.33 40.38
N PRO A 9 53.30 37.37 39.48
CA PRO A 9 53.37 37.65 38.05
C PRO A 9 51.98 38.01 37.51
N ARG A 10 51.93 38.98 36.59
CA ARG A 10 50.74 39.29 35.79
C ARG A 10 50.45 38.11 34.87
N ASP A 11 49.27 37.51 35.02
CA ASP A 11 48.69 36.63 34.01
C ASP A 11 48.50 37.44 32.72
N SER A 12 49.22 37.04 31.67
CA SER A 12 48.98 37.53 30.33
C SER A 12 47.64 36.96 29.86
N THR A 13 46.67 37.85 29.64
CA THR A 13 45.43 37.55 28.94
C THR A 13 45.75 37.13 27.51
N ALA A 14 46.01 35.84 27.31
CA ALA A 14 45.98 35.23 26.00
C ALA A 14 44.53 35.29 25.50
N LEU A 15 44.30 36.09 24.46
CA LEU A 15 43.04 36.12 23.73
C LEU A 15 42.65 34.69 23.33
N PRO A 16 41.37 34.28 23.47
CA PRO A 16 40.94 32.95 23.07
C PRO A 16 41.22 32.79 21.57
N LYS A 17 41.99 31.74 21.22
CA LYS A 17 42.20 31.34 19.83
C LYS A 17 40.83 31.21 19.17
N SER A 18 40.58 32.03 18.15
CA SER A 18 39.37 31.95 17.33
C SER A 18 39.15 30.50 16.92
N ALA A 19 37.96 29.96 17.19
CA ALA A 19 37.56 28.63 16.74
C ALA A 19 37.84 28.50 15.23
N PRO A 20 38.38 27.37 14.76
CA PRO A 20 38.61 27.18 13.34
C PRO A 20 37.30 27.38 12.59
N PRO A 21 37.31 28.05 11.42
CA PRO A 21 36.09 28.28 10.66
C PRO A 21 35.42 26.93 10.40
N THR A 22 34.21 26.78 10.93
CA THR A 22 33.37 25.60 10.71
C THR A 22 33.19 25.48 9.20
N LYS A 23 33.87 24.53 8.58
CA LYS A 23 33.64 24.24 7.16
C LYS A 23 32.15 23.96 7.01
N LEU A 24 31.43 24.86 6.36
CA LEU A 24 30.06 24.65 5.91
C LEU A 24 30.11 23.48 4.92
N HIS A 25 30.03 22.26 5.43
CA HIS A 25 29.75 21.11 4.61
C HIS A 25 28.29 21.26 4.19
N ALA A 26 28.07 21.75 2.98
CA ALA A 26 26.82 21.53 2.28
C ALA A 26 26.65 20.02 2.15
N SER A 27 25.98 19.40 3.13
CA SER A 27 25.64 18.00 3.11
C SER A 27 24.60 17.80 2.02
N ARG A 28 25.06 17.63 0.77
CA ARG A 28 24.21 17.13 -0.31
C ARG A 28 23.88 15.70 0.07
N MET A 29 22.64 15.46 0.53
CA MET A 29 22.22 14.08 0.74
C MET A 29 22.32 13.33 -0.60
N PRO A 30 22.79 12.07 -0.61
CA PRO A 30 22.99 11.35 -1.85
C PRO A 30 21.65 11.08 -2.52
N ALA A 31 21.58 11.25 -3.85
CA ALA A 31 20.39 10.91 -4.63
C ALA A 31 20.00 9.43 -4.41
N LEU A 32 18.70 9.15 -4.38
CA LEU A 32 18.17 7.80 -4.16
C LEU A 32 17.89 7.10 -5.48
N LYS A 33 18.10 5.78 -5.48
CA LYS A 33 17.78 4.85 -6.56
C LYS A 33 16.72 3.89 -6.04
N PHE A 34 15.51 4.04 -6.53
CA PHE A 34 14.39 3.15 -6.22
C PHE A 34 14.43 1.94 -7.15
N PRO A 35 14.06 0.74 -6.68
CA PRO A 35 14.08 -0.47 -7.52
C PRO A 35 12.91 -0.52 -8.52
N HIS A 36 11.83 0.23 -8.28
CA HIS A 36 10.63 0.24 -9.11
C HIS A 36 10.57 1.49 -9.99
N GLU A 37 10.29 1.28 -11.28
CA GLU A 37 10.38 2.33 -12.31
C GLU A 37 9.44 3.52 -12.12
N ALA A 38 8.28 3.30 -11.48
CA ALA A 38 7.36 4.37 -11.10
C ALA A 38 8.05 5.53 -10.37
N PHE A 39 9.10 5.28 -9.59
CA PHE A 39 9.81 6.30 -8.81
C PHE A 39 10.94 6.99 -9.59
N ASN A 40 11.16 6.65 -10.87
CA ASN A 40 12.22 7.24 -11.68
C ASN A 40 11.94 8.71 -12.06
N SER A 41 10.68 9.15 -12.07
CA SER A 41 10.29 10.50 -12.49
C SER A 41 10.68 11.62 -11.51
N GLN A 42 11.25 11.30 -10.34
CA GLN A 42 11.61 12.22 -9.25
C GLN A 42 10.46 13.12 -8.72
N GLN A 43 9.25 13.01 -9.28
CA GLN A 43 8.09 13.77 -8.86
C GLN A 43 7.12 12.86 -8.12
N MET A 44 6.63 13.34 -6.98
CA MET A 44 5.51 12.73 -6.28
C MET A 44 4.32 12.71 -7.23
N ALA A 45 3.74 11.53 -7.47
CA ALA A 45 2.62 11.39 -8.39
C ALA A 45 1.35 11.02 -7.64
N ALA A 46 0.27 11.73 -7.96
CA ALA A 46 -1.08 11.39 -7.57
C ALA A 46 -2.04 11.82 -8.68
N GLY A 47 -3.20 11.18 -8.75
CA GLY A 47 -4.19 11.52 -9.74
C GLY A 47 -5.43 10.65 -9.69
N GLN A 48 -6.35 10.98 -10.58
CA GLN A 48 -7.56 10.21 -10.83
C GLN A 48 -7.24 8.98 -11.69
N GLY A 49 -8.10 7.97 -11.57
CA GLY A 49 -7.97 6.70 -12.28
C GLY A 49 -7.00 5.72 -11.62
N ARG A 50 -7.13 4.47 -12.05
CA ARG A 50 -6.31 3.33 -11.63
C ARG A 50 -4.93 3.39 -12.27
N LYS A 51 -3.86 3.18 -11.50
CA LYS A 51 -2.49 3.19 -12.04
C LYS A 51 -1.67 1.96 -11.71
N PHE A 52 -1.68 1.47 -10.48
CA PHE A 52 -0.69 0.47 -10.04
C PHE A 52 -1.27 -0.94 -9.93
N HIS A 53 -2.52 -1.07 -9.53
CA HIS A 53 -3.19 -2.33 -9.25
C HIS A 53 -4.23 -2.62 -10.32
N GLU A 54 -4.24 -3.83 -10.87
CA GLU A 54 -5.25 -4.26 -11.82
C GLU A 54 -6.56 -4.61 -11.12
N PHE A 55 -7.67 -4.30 -11.78
CA PHE A 55 -9.00 -4.66 -11.33
C PHE A 55 -9.65 -5.55 -12.37
N SER A 56 -10.14 -6.70 -11.94
CA SER A 56 -10.86 -7.65 -12.77
C SER A 56 -12.28 -7.84 -12.24
N SER A 57 -13.26 -7.78 -13.12
CA SER A 57 -14.62 -8.27 -12.89
C SER A 57 -14.78 -9.60 -13.60
N PHE A 58 -15.47 -10.56 -12.99
CA PHE A 58 -15.67 -11.90 -13.56
C PHE A 58 -16.99 -12.51 -13.07
N SER A 59 -17.40 -13.62 -13.67
CA SER A 59 -18.54 -14.41 -13.24
C SER A 59 -18.15 -15.89 -13.14
N LEU A 60 -18.72 -16.58 -12.16
CA LEU A 60 -18.58 -18.01 -11.92
C LEU A 60 -19.95 -18.66 -12.09
N ALA A 61 -20.00 -19.83 -12.71
CA ALA A 61 -21.27 -20.44 -13.09
C ALA A 61 -22.10 -20.92 -11.88
N SER A 62 -21.46 -21.22 -10.76
CA SER A 62 -22.12 -21.79 -9.59
C SER A 62 -21.43 -21.49 -8.26
N SER A 63 -22.10 -21.78 -7.15
CA SER A 63 -21.50 -21.76 -5.80
C SER A 63 -20.35 -22.76 -5.65
N ALA A 64 -20.37 -23.89 -6.36
CA ALA A 64 -19.27 -24.85 -6.34
C ALA A 64 -18.01 -24.26 -7.01
N ASP A 65 -18.18 -23.53 -8.12
CA ASP A 65 -17.08 -22.82 -8.78
C ASP A 65 -16.54 -21.69 -7.92
N ARG A 66 -17.41 -21.01 -7.16
CA ARG A 66 -17.00 -20.03 -6.14
C ARG A 66 -16.12 -20.65 -5.08
N ASP A 67 -16.52 -21.78 -4.51
CA ASP A 67 -15.75 -22.44 -3.44
C ASP A 67 -14.40 -22.95 -3.97
N LYS A 68 -14.40 -23.46 -5.21
CA LYS A 68 -13.16 -23.79 -5.93
C LYS A 68 -12.28 -22.56 -6.14
N TYR A 69 -12.82 -21.46 -6.63
CA TYR A 69 -12.09 -20.21 -6.83
C TYR A 69 -11.47 -19.67 -5.53
N ILE A 70 -12.22 -19.70 -4.43
CA ILE A 70 -11.74 -19.30 -3.10
C ILE A 70 -10.54 -20.15 -2.68
N LYS A 71 -10.67 -21.48 -2.80
CA LYS A 71 -9.63 -22.44 -2.44
C LYS A 71 -8.38 -22.27 -3.31
N ASP A 72 -8.56 -22.27 -4.63
CA ASP A 72 -7.48 -22.29 -5.61
C ASP A 72 -6.68 -20.98 -5.60
N THR A 73 -7.32 -19.85 -5.29
CA THR A 73 -6.64 -18.54 -5.27
C THR A 73 -6.21 -18.09 -3.87
N GLY A 74 -6.38 -18.95 -2.86
CA GLY A 74 -5.92 -18.71 -1.48
C GLY A 74 -6.68 -17.60 -0.77
N LEU A 75 -7.96 -17.42 -1.08
CA LEU A 75 -8.79 -16.37 -0.49
C LEU A 75 -9.23 -16.76 0.92
N LYS A 76 -9.12 -15.79 1.83
CA LYS A 76 -9.65 -15.85 3.19
C LYS A 76 -10.70 -14.76 3.36
N ARG A 77 -11.81 -15.09 3.99
CA ARG A 77 -12.90 -14.15 4.26
C ARG A 77 -12.42 -13.05 5.21
N ILE A 78 -12.90 -11.82 4.98
CA ILE A 78 -12.71 -10.71 5.91
C ILE A 78 -14.04 -10.31 6.56
N SER A 79 -13.95 -9.60 7.70
CA SER A 79 -15.11 -9.21 8.51
C SER A 79 -15.94 -8.10 7.88
N THR A 80 -15.29 -7.18 7.16
CA THR A 80 -15.98 -6.04 6.53
C THR A 80 -16.94 -6.52 5.45
N THR A 81 -18.15 -5.97 5.45
CA THR A 81 -19.15 -6.15 4.41
C THR A 81 -19.36 -4.83 3.66
N GLN A 82 -19.74 -4.91 2.39
CA GLN A 82 -20.04 -3.75 1.57
C GLN A 82 -21.25 -4.06 0.69
N ASN A 83 -22.03 -3.03 0.39
CA ASN A 83 -23.09 -3.11 -0.62
C ASN A 83 -22.56 -2.55 -1.95
N TRP A 84 -22.44 -3.42 -2.95
CA TRP A 84 -21.97 -3.03 -4.29
C TRP A 84 -23.10 -2.61 -5.22
N GLY A 85 -24.35 -2.52 -4.74
CA GLY A 85 -25.50 -2.16 -5.58
C GLY A 85 -26.02 -3.32 -6.43
N ILE A 86 -25.81 -4.55 -5.99
CA ILE A 86 -26.35 -5.74 -6.68
C ILE A 86 -27.87 -5.76 -6.49
N PRO A 87 -28.66 -5.93 -7.56
CA PRO A 87 -30.11 -6.07 -7.45
C PRO A 87 -30.49 -7.22 -6.52
N SER A 88 -31.44 -6.98 -5.63
CA SER A 88 -32.05 -8.04 -4.83
C SER A 88 -32.75 -9.03 -5.75
N GLY A 89 -32.43 -10.32 -5.65
CA GLY A 89 -33.15 -11.36 -6.39
C GLY A 89 -34.61 -11.46 -5.95
N PRO A 90 -35.47 -12.15 -6.72
CA PRO A 90 -36.86 -12.38 -6.33
C PRO A 90 -36.92 -13.12 -4.98
N PRO A 91 -37.89 -12.80 -4.11
CA PRO A 91 -37.96 -13.28 -2.73
C PRO A 91 -38.15 -14.81 -2.57
N SER A 92 -38.36 -15.54 -3.66
CA SER A 92 -38.58 -17.00 -3.67
C SER A 92 -37.30 -17.83 -3.83
N THR A 93 -36.14 -17.21 -4.05
CA THR A 93 -34.87 -17.96 -4.10
C THR A 93 -34.40 -18.27 -2.67
N PRO A 94 -34.16 -19.54 -2.29
CA PRO A 94 -33.66 -19.88 -0.97
C PRO A 94 -32.39 -19.06 -0.67
N SER A 95 -32.26 -18.58 0.57
CA SER A 95 -31.38 -17.47 0.97
C SER A 95 -30.03 -17.50 0.25
N LEU A 96 -29.88 -16.69 -0.79
CA LEU A 96 -28.61 -16.48 -1.45
C LEU A 96 -27.63 -15.95 -0.40
N GLU A 97 -26.48 -16.62 -0.22
CA GLU A 97 -25.49 -16.18 0.77
C GLU A 97 -25.12 -14.71 0.54
N ALA A 98 -25.20 -13.88 1.59
CA ALA A 98 -24.94 -12.46 1.46
C ALA A 98 -23.55 -12.16 0.82
N PRO A 99 -23.40 -11.08 0.03
CA PRO A 99 -22.13 -10.66 -0.55
C PRO A 99 -20.98 -10.70 0.46
N ARG A 100 -19.85 -11.29 0.06
CA ARG A 100 -18.69 -11.50 0.93
C ARG A 100 -17.43 -10.93 0.34
N MET A 101 -16.64 -10.33 1.22
CA MET A 101 -15.30 -9.87 0.92
C MET A 101 -14.26 -10.90 1.35
N TYR A 102 -13.17 -10.93 0.60
CA TYR A 102 -12.04 -11.81 0.80
C TYR A 102 -10.73 -11.08 0.56
N ARG A 103 -9.65 -11.62 1.11
CA ARG A 103 -8.28 -11.22 0.81
C ARG A 103 -7.41 -12.43 0.54
N SER A 104 -6.40 -12.27 -0.31
CA SER A 104 -5.35 -13.27 -0.47
C SER A 104 -4.19 -12.98 0.49
N ARG A 105 -3.32 -13.97 0.74
CA ARG A 105 -2.07 -13.74 1.48
C ARG A 105 -1.08 -12.80 0.78
N ARG A 106 -1.24 -12.60 -0.54
CA ARG A 106 -0.48 -11.63 -1.34
C ARG A 106 -1.03 -10.21 -1.23
N GLY A 107 -2.14 -10.05 -0.49
CA GLY A 107 -2.86 -8.79 -0.32
C GLY A 107 -3.71 -8.38 -1.50
N SER A 108 -4.14 -9.29 -2.38
CA SER A 108 -5.27 -8.98 -3.27
C SER A 108 -6.56 -8.91 -2.46
N ILE A 109 -7.51 -8.06 -2.86
CA ILE A 109 -8.86 -8.01 -2.27
C ILE A 109 -9.85 -8.48 -3.33
N SER A 110 -10.84 -9.27 -2.91
CA SER A 110 -11.90 -9.75 -3.79
C SER A 110 -13.26 -9.63 -3.13
N GLY A 111 -14.29 -9.38 -3.92
CA GLY A 111 -15.67 -9.52 -3.51
C GLY A 111 -16.38 -10.56 -4.36
N LEU A 112 -17.18 -11.41 -3.73
CA LEU A 112 -17.98 -12.42 -4.39
C LEU A 112 -19.43 -12.28 -3.92
N ALA A 113 -20.37 -12.34 -4.85
CA ALA A 113 -21.78 -12.22 -4.56
C ALA A 113 -22.62 -13.13 -5.45
N PRO A 114 -23.61 -13.83 -4.89
CA PRO A 114 -24.59 -14.53 -5.72
C PRO A 114 -25.41 -13.54 -6.53
N MET A 115 -25.72 -13.93 -7.75
CA MET A 115 -26.51 -13.17 -8.71
C MET A 115 -27.93 -13.75 -8.81
N PRO A 116 -28.93 -12.95 -9.23
CA PRO A 116 -30.30 -13.43 -9.37
C PRO A 116 -30.48 -14.59 -10.36
N ASP A 117 -29.55 -14.78 -11.30
CA ASP A 117 -29.56 -15.87 -12.29
C ASP A 117 -28.92 -17.18 -11.77
N GLY A 118 -28.52 -17.21 -10.49
CA GLY A 118 -27.87 -18.38 -9.87
C GLY A 118 -26.34 -18.43 -10.06
N SER A 119 -25.77 -17.55 -10.88
CA SER A 119 -24.32 -17.39 -11.00
C SER A 119 -23.72 -16.68 -9.77
N VAL A 120 -22.39 -16.62 -9.69
CA VAL A 120 -21.67 -15.82 -8.70
C VAL A 120 -20.84 -14.77 -9.40
N GLY A 121 -21.23 -13.52 -9.25
CA GLY A 121 -20.45 -12.37 -9.69
C GLY A 121 -19.26 -12.16 -8.77
N GLY A 122 -18.11 -11.81 -9.35
CA GLY A 122 -16.90 -11.58 -8.61
C GLY A 122 -16.11 -10.38 -9.13
N TRP A 123 -15.34 -9.78 -8.23
CA TRP A 123 -14.33 -8.80 -8.58
C TRP A 123 -13.06 -9.02 -7.79
N ARG A 124 -11.94 -8.54 -8.33
CA ARG A 124 -10.63 -8.63 -7.68
C ARG A 124 -9.78 -7.40 -7.97
N LEU A 125 -9.29 -6.77 -6.92
CA LEU A 125 -8.19 -5.83 -6.95
C LEU A 125 -6.89 -6.60 -6.66
N HIS A 126 -6.05 -6.72 -7.68
CA HIS A 126 -4.84 -7.55 -7.64
C HIS A 126 -3.71 -6.83 -6.91
N SER A 127 -2.79 -7.59 -6.31
CA SER A 127 -1.58 -6.99 -5.72
C SER A 127 -0.66 -6.47 -6.81
N LEU A 128 0.25 -5.56 -6.49
CA LEU A 128 1.15 -4.95 -7.50
C LEU A 128 1.89 -5.99 -8.35
N PRO A 129 2.56 -7.03 -7.79
CA PRO A 129 3.25 -8.02 -8.62
C PRO A 129 2.31 -8.80 -9.55
N THR A 130 1.09 -9.12 -9.10
CA THR A 130 0.08 -9.77 -9.93
C THR A 130 -0.41 -8.84 -11.03
N SER A 131 -0.59 -7.56 -10.72
CA SER A 131 -1.06 -6.53 -11.66
C SER A 131 -0.04 -6.29 -12.77
N GLU A 132 1.23 -6.14 -12.40
CA GLU A 132 2.32 -5.98 -13.37
C GLU A 132 2.53 -7.24 -14.22
N ALA A 133 2.34 -8.43 -13.65
CA ALA A 133 2.38 -9.68 -14.42
C ALA A 133 1.19 -9.81 -15.39
N LEU A 134 -0.01 -9.39 -14.99
CA LEU A 134 -1.20 -9.40 -15.85
C LEU A 134 -1.09 -8.41 -17.02
N ARG A 135 -0.39 -7.29 -16.83
CA ARG A 135 -0.12 -6.30 -17.87
C ARG A 135 0.97 -6.73 -18.85
N ASN A 136 1.74 -7.75 -18.51
CA ASN A 136 2.84 -8.19 -19.36
C ASN A 136 2.28 -8.90 -20.60
N GLN A 137 2.34 -8.23 -21.74
CA GLN A 137 1.80 -8.74 -23.01
C GLN A 137 2.54 -9.98 -23.52
N ASP A 138 3.78 -10.18 -23.07
CA ASP A 138 4.60 -11.33 -23.45
C ASP A 138 4.19 -12.63 -22.73
N VAL A 139 3.25 -12.57 -21.78
CA VAL A 139 2.82 -13.74 -20.99
C VAL A 139 1.73 -14.53 -21.73
N SER A 140 2.13 -15.65 -22.32
CA SER A 140 1.28 -16.52 -23.13
C SER A 140 0.67 -17.68 -22.33
N ASP A 141 1.27 -18.09 -21.23
CA ASP A 141 0.77 -19.16 -20.36
C ASP A 141 0.95 -18.91 -18.86
N SER A 142 0.49 -19.86 -18.05
CA SER A 142 0.46 -19.76 -16.60
C SER A 142 1.82 -19.95 -15.92
N THR A 143 2.78 -20.57 -16.62
CA THR A 143 4.18 -20.69 -16.18
C THR A 143 4.89 -19.35 -16.40
N GLU A 144 4.77 -18.78 -17.59
CA GLU A 144 5.30 -17.45 -17.92
C GLU A 144 4.69 -16.37 -17.01
N PHE A 145 3.41 -16.52 -16.66
CA PHE A 145 2.75 -15.64 -15.70
C PHE A 145 3.37 -15.74 -14.30
N ALA A 146 3.61 -16.97 -13.81
CA ALA A 146 4.21 -17.19 -12.51
C ALA A 146 5.64 -16.64 -12.44
N ASP A 147 6.39 -16.73 -13.54
CA ASP A 147 7.74 -16.16 -13.67
C ASP A 147 7.71 -14.62 -13.69
N ALA A 148 6.80 -14.03 -14.48
CA ALA A 148 6.58 -12.59 -14.51
C ALA A 148 6.20 -12.05 -13.12
N TYR A 149 5.26 -12.72 -12.45
CA TYR A 149 4.88 -12.42 -11.07
C TYR A 149 6.10 -12.47 -10.14
N SER A 150 6.88 -13.55 -10.20
CA SER A 150 8.04 -13.75 -9.32
C SER A 150 9.12 -12.67 -9.52
N LYS A 151 9.36 -12.27 -10.78
CA LYS A 151 10.27 -11.17 -11.12
C LYS A 151 9.79 -9.84 -10.53
N ARG A 152 8.49 -9.55 -10.60
CA ARG A 152 7.89 -8.33 -10.05
C ARG A 152 7.82 -8.34 -8.53
N ALA A 153 7.51 -9.47 -7.90
CA ALA A 153 7.54 -9.64 -6.45
C ALA A 153 8.92 -9.32 -5.86
N LYS A 154 9.99 -9.76 -6.53
CA LYS A 154 11.38 -9.43 -6.17
C LYS A 154 11.71 -7.94 -6.21
N ILE A 155 10.97 -7.12 -6.92
CA ILE A 155 11.18 -5.66 -6.91
C ILE A 155 10.79 -5.10 -5.55
N LEU A 156 9.69 -5.59 -4.96
CA LEU A 156 9.23 -5.15 -3.65
C LEU A 156 10.24 -5.52 -2.56
N THR A 157 11.03 -6.59 -2.72
CA THR A 157 12.02 -7.01 -1.71
C THR A 157 13.36 -6.28 -1.82
N LYS A 158 13.58 -5.45 -2.86
CA LYS A 158 14.85 -4.75 -3.06
C LYS A 158 14.94 -3.47 -2.19
N PRO A 159 16.08 -3.24 -1.53
CA PRO A 159 16.29 -2.01 -0.77
C PRO A 159 16.41 -0.81 -1.70
N ILE A 160 16.03 0.36 -1.21
CA ILE A 160 16.33 1.63 -1.86
C ILE A 160 17.81 1.93 -1.63
N LEU A 161 18.52 2.28 -2.68
CA LEU A 161 19.96 2.56 -2.63
C LEU A 161 20.21 4.06 -2.74
N ASN A 162 21.35 4.53 -2.26
CA ASN A 162 21.81 5.88 -2.53
C ASN A 162 22.73 5.93 -3.78
N SER A 163 23.21 7.11 -4.14
CA SER A 163 24.08 7.32 -5.31
C SER A 163 25.41 6.56 -5.25
N ARG A 164 25.81 6.10 -4.07
CA ARG A 164 26.99 5.25 -3.82
C ARG A 164 26.63 3.77 -3.64
N ASN A 165 25.43 3.35 -4.06
CA ASN A 165 24.90 1.99 -3.94
C ASN A 165 24.82 1.45 -2.50
N LYS A 166 24.73 2.32 -1.49
CA LYS A 166 24.49 1.89 -0.10
C LYS A 166 22.99 1.86 0.19
N GLU A 167 22.54 0.79 0.84
CA GLU A 167 21.17 0.64 1.29
C GLU A 167 20.72 1.81 2.19
N GLN A 168 19.47 2.22 2.03
CA GLN A 168 18.84 3.28 2.80
C GLN A 168 17.56 2.79 3.45
N THR A 169 17.34 3.26 4.68
CA THR A 169 16.08 3.09 5.44
C THR A 169 14.99 4.02 4.90
N VAL A 170 14.73 3.97 3.60
CA VAL A 170 13.63 4.67 2.94
C VAL A 170 12.58 3.64 2.61
N ASN A 171 11.31 4.03 2.78
CA ASN A 171 10.17 3.26 2.33
C ASN A 171 9.45 4.05 1.25
N ALA A 172 8.91 3.33 0.29
CA ALA A 172 8.10 3.88 -0.77
C ALA A 172 6.83 3.04 -0.92
N VAL A 173 5.73 3.66 -1.29
CA VAL A 173 4.47 2.97 -1.55
C VAL A 173 3.86 3.40 -2.86
N LEU A 174 3.27 2.44 -3.55
CA LEU A 174 2.38 2.65 -4.68
C LEU A 174 0.98 2.20 -4.24
N SER A 175 -0.02 3.04 -4.43
CA SER A 175 -1.37 2.74 -3.94
C SER A 175 -2.47 3.16 -4.90
N ASP A 176 -3.56 2.40 -4.88
CA ASP A 176 -4.83 2.74 -5.51
C ASP A 176 -5.96 2.64 -4.48
N PHE A 177 -6.91 3.57 -4.55
CA PHE A 177 -8.13 3.61 -3.75
C PHE A 177 -9.32 3.87 -4.63
N GLY A 178 -10.44 3.21 -4.38
CA GLY A 178 -11.70 3.46 -5.08
C GLY A 178 -12.87 2.76 -4.42
N LYS A 179 -14.01 2.77 -5.09
CA LYS A 179 -15.23 2.06 -4.70
C LYS A 179 -15.54 0.99 -5.73
N VAL A 180 -16.10 -0.12 -5.25
CA VAL A 180 -16.60 -1.16 -6.14
C VAL A 180 -18.11 -1.06 -6.25
N ARG A 181 -18.62 -1.03 -7.48
CA ARG A 181 -20.05 -1.00 -7.81
C ARG A 181 -20.35 -2.05 -8.86
N TYR A 182 -21.51 -2.68 -8.77
CA TYR A 182 -22.03 -3.54 -9.81
C TYR A 182 -22.81 -2.69 -10.81
N ASP A 183 -22.38 -2.70 -12.06
CA ASP A 183 -23.08 -2.09 -13.18
C ASP A 183 -24.04 -3.12 -13.79
N THR A 184 -25.34 -2.92 -13.59
CA THR A 184 -26.37 -3.82 -14.10
C THR A 184 -26.48 -3.82 -15.62
N SER A 185 -26.10 -2.73 -16.29
CA SER A 185 -26.14 -2.62 -17.75
C SER A 185 -25.04 -3.45 -18.40
N GLN A 186 -23.83 -3.42 -17.81
CA GLN A 186 -22.68 -4.20 -18.26
C GLN A 186 -22.61 -5.60 -17.64
N LYS A 187 -23.48 -5.87 -16.66
CA LYS A 187 -23.47 -7.07 -15.82
C LYS A 187 -22.10 -7.36 -15.19
N ALA A 188 -21.36 -6.31 -14.84
CA ALA A 188 -19.99 -6.38 -14.39
C ALA A 188 -19.74 -5.46 -13.20
N PHE A 189 -18.75 -5.78 -12.37
CA PHE A 189 -18.26 -4.86 -11.36
C PHE A 189 -17.33 -3.82 -11.98
N GLN A 190 -17.41 -2.62 -11.45
CA GLN A 190 -16.62 -1.46 -11.82
C GLN A 190 -15.85 -0.94 -10.62
N PHE A 191 -14.60 -0.55 -10.84
CA PHE A 191 -13.80 0.18 -9.87
C PHE A 191 -13.89 1.67 -10.19
N THR A 192 -14.63 2.38 -9.36
CA THR A 192 -15.09 3.77 -9.56
C THR A 192 -14.50 4.69 -8.51
N ASP A 193 -14.59 6.00 -8.72
CA ASP A 193 -13.99 7.02 -7.85
C ASP A 193 -12.52 6.73 -7.52
N VAL A 194 -11.79 6.22 -8.52
CA VAL A 194 -10.45 5.67 -8.32
C VAL A 194 -9.43 6.79 -8.29
N THR A 195 -8.53 6.73 -7.32
CA THR A 195 -7.34 7.57 -7.27
C THR A 195 -6.12 6.72 -7.02
N HIS A 196 -4.98 7.20 -7.48
CA HIS A 196 -3.69 6.58 -7.23
C HIS A 196 -2.74 7.58 -6.55
N ALA A 197 -1.78 7.05 -5.78
CA ALA A 197 -0.75 7.87 -5.15
C ALA A 197 0.59 7.14 -5.05
N MET A 198 1.65 7.94 -4.99
CA MET A 198 3.02 7.52 -4.77
C MET A 198 3.57 8.19 -3.53
N GLY A 199 3.76 7.42 -2.46
CA GLY A 199 4.29 7.91 -1.19
C GLY A 199 5.75 7.54 -0.99
N VAL A 200 6.54 8.41 -0.37
CA VAL A 200 7.88 8.10 0.12
C VAL A 200 8.04 8.59 1.55
N SER A 201 8.82 7.88 2.36
CA SER A 201 9.11 8.36 3.72
C SER A 201 9.88 9.68 3.68
N GLY A 202 9.90 10.44 4.78
CA GLY A 202 10.53 11.77 4.82
C GLY A 202 12.01 11.77 4.40
N LYS A 203 12.72 10.68 4.70
CA LYS A 203 14.11 10.45 4.25
C LYS A 203 14.23 10.28 2.73
N GLY A 204 13.14 9.85 2.08
CA GLY A 204 13.02 9.61 0.65
C GLY A 204 12.76 10.85 -0.20
N MET A 205 12.26 11.95 0.39
CA MET A 205 11.71 13.06 -0.38
C MET A 205 12.70 14.04 -0.97
N ASN A 206 13.86 14.29 -0.34
CA ASN A 206 14.75 15.29 -0.92
C ASN A 206 16.20 15.21 -0.48
N ASN A 207 17.07 15.52 -1.44
CA ASN A 207 18.47 15.84 -1.25
C ASN A 207 18.79 17.34 -1.21
N LYS A 208 17.76 18.20 -1.36
CA LYS A 208 17.86 19.67 -1.46
C LYS A 208 17.18 20.45 -0.33
N THR A 209 16.27 19.85 0.44
CA THR A 209 15.63 20.51 1.60
C THR A 209 16.14 19.89 2.89
N SER A 210 16.33 20.71 3.93
CA SER A 210 16.80 20.26 5.25
C SER A 210 15.70 19.52 6.04
N SER A 211 14.44 19.60 5.62
CA SER A 211 13.31 18.95 6.31
C SER A 211 12.17 18.61 5.34
N PRO A 212 11.43 17.51 5.57
CA PRO A 212 10.21 17.19 4.82
C PRO A 212 9.05 18.13 5.21
N PRO A 213 8.21 18.60 4.26
CA PRO A 213 6.99 19.34 4.58
C PRO A 213 6.06 18.55 5.51
N GLU A 214 5.66 19.14 6.65
CA GLU A 214 4.77 18.47 7.61
C GLU A 214 3.37 18.20 7.04
N GLU A 215 2.87 19.08 6.17
CA GLU A 215 1.51 19.01 5.62
C GLU A 215 1.26 17.69 4.89
N ILE A 216 2.22 17.22 4.09
CA ILE A 216 2.03 15.97 3.35
C ILE A 216 1.99 14.75 4.28
N TYR A 217 2.52 14.86 5.51
CA TYR A 217 2.46 13.82 6.55
C TYR A 217 1.42 14.14 7.63
N ALA A 218 0.50 15.09 7.38
CA ALA A 218 -0.53 15.50 8.34
C ALA A 218 -1.35 14.31 8.92
N PRO A 219 -1.72 13.25 8.15
CA PRO A 219 -2.45 12.11 8.68
C PRO A 219 -1.74 11.45 9.88
N SER A 220 -0.47 11.06 9.75
CA SER A 220 0.28 10.43 10.84
C SER A 220 0.60 11.38 11.99
N ILE A 221 0.87 12.65 11.71
CA ILE A 221 1.09 13.67 12.76
C ILE A 221 -0.17 13.81 13.61
N SER A 222 -1.34 13.90 12.97
CA SER A 222 -2.62 14.05 13.68
C SER A 222 -2.95 12.84 14.56
N VAL A 223 -2.74 11.62 14.06
CA VAL A 223 -2.96 10.38 14.82
C VAL A 223 -1.94 10.25 15.96
N SER A 224 -0.68 10.61 15.75
CA SER A 224 0.33 10.61 16.82
C SER A 224 -0.03 11.55 17.96
N LYS A 225 -0.51 12.75 17.63
CA LYS A 225 -0.95 13.75 18.60
C LYS A 225 -2.17 13.26 19.38
N ALA A 226 -3.14 12.64 18.70
CA ALA A 226 -4.31 12.03 19.34
C ALA A 226 -3.91 10.92 20.35
N ASP A 227 -2.79 10.23 20.09
CA ASP A 227 -2.21 9.23 20.98
C ASP A 227 -1.34 9.80 22.11
N GLY A 228 -1.24 11.12 22.24
CA GLY A 228 -0.37 11.77 23.23
C GLY A 228 1.13 11.57 22.97
N LYS A 229 1.53 11.21 21.74
CA LYS A 229 2.93 11.03 21.37
C LYS A 229 3.52 12.33 20.84
N SER A 230 4.79 12.57 21.16
CA SER A 230 5.54 13.76 20.73
C SER A 230 5.91 13.79 19.23
N GLY A 231 5.59 12.72 18.48
CA GLY A 231 5.62 12.72 17.01
C GLY A 231 7.01 12.87 16.41
N THR A 232 7.97 12.03 16.81
CA THR A 232 9.32 12.06 16.23
C THR A 232 9.29 11.81 14.71
N PRO A 233 10.25 12.33 13.92
CA PRO A 233 10.30 12.11 12.47
C PRO A 233 10.21 10.63 12.05
N ALA A 234 10.82 9.74 12.83
CA ALA A 234 10.77 8.29 12.59
C ALA A 234 9.38 7.68 12.85
N GLN A 235 8.53 8.36 13.60
CA GLN A 235 7.14 7.97 13.85
C GLN A 235 6.18 8.63 12.86
N THR A 236 6.45 9.85 12.41
CA THR A 236 5.47 10.65 11.65
C THR A 236 5.71 10.67 10.15
N TYR A 237 6.93 10.57 9.64
CA TYR A 237 7.21 10.78 8.21
C TYR A 237 7.25 9.49 7.39
N HIS A 238 6.13 8.76 7.38
CA HIS A 238 5.99 7.47 6.69
C HIS A 238 5.36 7.65 5.30
N SER A 239 5.66 6.73 4.39
CA SER A 239 5.20 6.76 2.99
C SER A 239 3.68 6.65 2.85
N GLU A 240 3.02 5.88 3.72
CA GLU A 240 1.59 5.65 3.70
C GLU A 240 0.76 6.89 4.07
N PRO A 241 1.06 7.62 5.17
CA PRO A 241 0.44 8.92 5.45
C PRO A 241 0.57 9.91 4.28
N MET A 242 1.75 9.96 3.66
CA MET A 242 1.96 10.80 2.49
C MET A 242 1.04 10.40 1.33
N ALA A 243 0.94 9.09 1.05
CA ALA A 243 0.02 8.60 0.03
C ALA A 243 -1.45 8.94 0.34
N ILE A 244 -1.89 8.88 1.61
CA ILE A 244 -3.25 9.31 2.00
C ILE A 244 -3.48 10.79 1.73
N THR A 245 -2.54 11.67 2.10
CA THR A 245 -2.65 13.10 1.80
C THR A 245 -2.74 13.35 0.29
N LEU A 246 -1.93 12.63 -0.49
CA LEU A 246 -1.92 12.70 -1.95
C LEU A 246 -3.23 12.20 -2.58
N HIS A 247 -3.79 11.09 -2.08
CA HIS A 247 -5.12 10.64 -2.48
C HIS A 247 -6.16 11.72 -2.20
N ASN A 248 -6.17 12.30 -0.99
CA ASN A 248 -7.10 13.36 -0.63
C ASN A 248 -6.97 14.60 -1.53
N GLY A 249 -5.75 14.98 -1.91
CA GLY A 249 -5.51 16.09 -2.84
C GLY A 249 -5.99 15.81 -4.27
N ALA A 250 -6.08 14.54 -4.66
CA ALA A 250 -6.61 14.14 -5.96
C ALA A 250 -8.15 14.04 -5.97
N ARG A 251 -8.81 13.87 -4.82
CA ARG A 251 -10.24 13.59 -4.70
C ARG A 251 -11.08 14.85 -4.45
N THR A 252 -12.36 14.79 -4.82
CA THR A 252 -13.36 15.78 -4.40
C THR A 252 -13.80 15.57 -2.95
N THR A 253 -14.02 14.32 -2.56
CA THR A 253 -14.31 13.91 -1.18
C THR A 253 -13.11 13.19 -0.58
N LYS A 254 -12.68 13.64 0.61
CA LYS A 254 -11.56 13.04 1.31
C LYS A 254 -11.86 11.59 1.73
N LEU A 255 -10.83 10.76 1.79
CA LEU A 255 -10.94 9.35 2.14
C LEU A 255 -11.61 9.12 3.49
N GLU A 256 -11.34 9.96 4.50
CA GLU A 256 -11.95 9.87 5.83
C GLU A 256 -13.48 10.10 5.83
N ASP A 257 -13.98 10.84 4.84
CA ASP A 257 -15.39 11.21 4.72
C ASP A 257 -16.18 10.22 3.84
N GLU A 258 -15.50 9.22 3.28
CA GLU A 258 -16.08 8.23 2.38
C GLU A 258 -16.62 6.99 3.12
N SER A 259 -17.34 6.12 2.41
CA SER A 259 -17.70 4.79 2.92
C SER A 259 -17.55 3.73 1.83
N GLY A 260 -17.19 2.52 2.23
CA GLY A 260 -17.06 1.38 1.32
C GLY A 260 -15.82 1.45 0.43
N MET A 261 -14.78 2.16 0.86
CA MET A 261 -13.54 2.26 0.09
C MET A 261 -12.79 0.93 0.08
N VAL A 262 -12.16 0.62 -1.05
CA VAL A 262 -11.20 -0.47 -1.19
C VAL A 262 -9.86 0.15 -1.55
N GLY A 263 -8.84 -0.15 -0.76
CA GLY A 263 -7.50 0.40 -0.91
C GLY A 263 -6.42 -0.68 -0.85
N ILE A 264 -5.36 -0.49 -1.62
CA ILE A 264 -4.20 -1.37 -1.61
C ILE A 264 -2.91 -0.57 -1.68
N PHE A 265 -1.94 -0.96 -0.86
CA PHE A 265 -0.60 -0.38 -0.83
C PHE A 265 0.43 -1.46 -1.12
N ALA A 266 1.23 -1.26 -2.16
CA ALA A 266 2.45 -2.05 -2.37
C ALA A 266 3.64 -1.29 -1.80
N SER A 267 4.32 -1.89 -0.81
CA SER A 267 5.36 -1.23 -0.02
C SER A 267 6.74 -1.74 -0.38
N ILE A 268 7.69 -0.82 -0.56
CA ILE A 268 9.04 -1.08 -1.09
C ILE A 268 10.10 -0.47 -0.16
N PRO A 269 10.98 -1.27 0.48
CA PRO A 269 10.81 -2.70 0.72
C PRO A 269 9.97 -3.01 1.96
N ASN A 270 9.85 -2.08 2.91
CA ASN A 270 9.27 -2.39 4.21
C ASN A 270 7.79 -2.06 4.25
N GLN A 271 7.11 -2.68 5.21
CA GLN A 271 5.67 -2.72 5.34
C GLN A 271 5.00 -1.46 5.90
N VAL A 272 3.67 -1.45 5.77
CA VAL A 272 2.74 -0.65 6.57
C VAL A 272 3.00 -0.92 8.05
N CYS A 273 3.60 0.04 8.74
CA CYS A 273 3.90 -0.15 10.15
C CYS A 273 2.63 -0.17 11.03
N PHE A 274 2.73 -0.61 12.29
CA PHE A 274 1.60 -0.59 13.23
C PHE A 274 0.90 0.78 13.28
N GLN A 275 1.67 1.87 13.29
CA GLN A 275 1.14 3.22 13.29
C GLN A 275 0.45 3.59 11.97
N CYS A 276 0.97 3.16 10.82
CA CYS A 276 0.31 3.34 9.52
C CYS A 276 -1.01 2.56 9.46
N GLY A 277 -1.04 1.33 10.01
CA GLY A 277 -2.26 0.52 10.10
C GLY A 277 -3.35 1.20 10.92
N ARG A 278 -2.98 1.77 12.07
CA ARG A 278 -3.89 2.60 12.89
C ARG A 278 -4.30 3.89 12.17
N MET A 279 -3.39 4.52 11.44
CA MET A 279 -3.71 5.73 10.69
C MET A 279 -4.76 5.45 9.61
N PHE A 280 -4.64 4.35 8.86
CA PHE A 280 -5.64 3.94 7.88
C PHE A 280 -7.03 3.73 8.48
N GLN A 281 -7.05 3.16 9.68
CA GLN A 281 -8.26 2.95 10.47
C GLN A 281 -8.99 4.25 10.85
N GLU A 282 -8.24 5.33 11.08
CA GLU A 282 -8.79 6.65 11.46
C GLU A 282 -8.97 7.60 10.26
N LYS A 283 -8.22 7.39 9.17
CA LYS A 283 -8.11 8.33 8.03
C LYS A 283 -8.63 7.78 6.72
N VAL A 284 -9.23 6.60 6.75
CA VAL A 284 -10.07 6.08 5.68
C VAL A 284 -11.42 5.77 6.28
N GLY A 285 -12.47 6.20 5.58
CA GLY A 285 -13.82 6.20 6.09
C GLY A 285 -14.40 4.80 6.33
N LYS A 286 -15.69 4.76 6.65
CA LYS A 286 -16.34 3.56 7.21
C LYS A 286 -16.49 2.43 6.20
N ASN A 287 -16.62 1.20 6.69
CA ASN A 287 -16.80 -0.01 5.86
C ASN A 287 -15.67 -0.20 4.84
N ALA A 288 -14.48 0.31 5.13
CA ALA A 288 -13.35 0.26 4.22
C ALA A 288 -12.58 -1.05 4.34
N VAL A 289 -11.92 -1.45 3.26
CA VAL A 289 -10.99 -2.58 3.25
C VAL A 289 -9.69 -2.12 2.65
N ILE A 290 -8.64 -2.21 3.45
CA ILE A 290 -7.31 -1.74 3.08
C ILE A 290 -6.34 -2.87 3.24
N THR A 291 -5.46 -3.08 2.27
CA THR A 291 -4.42 -4.10 2.37
C THR A 291 -3.04 -3.53 2.11
N GLY A 292 -2.11 -3.83 3.01
CA GLY A 292 -0.68 -3.54 2.83
C GLY A 292 0.04 -4.78 2.33
N VAL A 293 0.78 -4.64 1.22
CA VAL A 293 1.60 -5.69 0.59
C VAL A 293 3.07 -5.37 0.84
N PRO A 294 3.72 -6.04 1.80
CA PRO A 294 5.09 -5.71 2.14
C PRO A 294 6.12 -6.49 1.33
N GLY A 295 7.24 -5.85 1.02
CA GLY A 295 8.41 -6.54 0.48
C GLY A 295 9.09 -7.42 1.52
N ARG A 296 9.45 -6.83 2.67
CA ARG A 296 10.19 -7.46 3.78
C ARG A 296 9.45 -7.29 5.12
N PRO A 297 9.64 -8.24 6.07
CA PRO A 297 9.22 -8.05 7.45
C PRO A 297 9.92 -6.85 8.09
N PHE A 298 9.21 -6.09 8.93
CA PHE A 298 9.77 -4.93 9.63
C PHE A 298 9.16 -4.70 11.02
N GLY A 299 9.99 -4.56 12.05
CA GLY A 299 9.50 -4.19 13.38
C GLY A 299 8.54 -5.21 14.03
N GLY A 300 8.78 -6.51 13.81
CA GLY A 300 8.08 -7.60 14.50
C GLY A 300 6.59 -7.76 14.18
N GLN A 301 6.10 -7.14 13.10
CA GLN A 301 4.68 -7.25 12.75
C GLN A 301 4.38 -8.54 12.01
N ILE A 302 3.17 -9.04 12.25
CA ILE A 302 2.68 -10.33 11.76
C ILE A 302 1.57 -10.07 10.74
N GLU A 303 1.54 -10.88 9.68
CA GLU A 303 0.43 -10.90 8.73
C GLU A 303 -0.92 -11.10 9.44
N GLY A 304 -2.00 -10.57 8.84
CA GLY A 304 -3.34 -10.77 9.37
C GLY A 304 -4.23 -9.54 9.28
N ASP A 305 -5.49 -9.76 9.64
CA ASP A 305 -6.57 -8.80 9.52
C ASP A 305 -6.79 -8.12 10.88
N THR A 306 -6.85 -6.79 10.88
CA THR A 306 -7.31 -6.00 12.03
C THR A 306 -8.64 -5.37 11.68
N PHE A 307 -9.70 -5.75 12.40
CA PHE A 307 -11.04 -5.22 12.22
C PHE A 307 -11.37 -4.21 13.31
N MET A 308 -11.94 -3.07 12.90
CA MET A 308 -12.46 -2.08 13.84
C MET A 308 -13.97 -2.12 13.88
N ASP A 309 -14.53 -2.41 15.06
CA ASP A 309 -15.98 -2.48 15.23
C ASP A 309 -16.70 -1.16 15.03
N LEU A 310 -16.08 -0.03 15.36
CA LEU A 310 -16.72 1.30 15.29
C LEU A 310 -16.89 1.77 13.84
N SER A 311 -15.84 1.65 13.03
CA SER A 311 -15.85 2.06 11.62
C SER A 311 -16.26 0.93 10.68
N LYS A 312 -16.34 -0.32 11.17
CA LYS A 312 -16.55 -1.53 10.37
C LYS A 312 -15.50 -1.69 9.26
N THR A 313 -14.28 -1.25 9.53
CA THR A 313 -13.16 -1.26 8.57
C THR A 313 -12.20 -2.40 8.87
N THR A 314 -11.72 -3.08 7.83
CA THR A 314 -10.65 -4.08 7.91
C THR A 314 -9.37 -3.50 7.31
N VAL A 315 -8.30 -3.52 8.09
CA VAL A 315 -6.93 -3.33 7.58
C VAL A 315 -6.22 -4.67 7.62
N SER A 316 -5.87 -5.18 6.45
CA SER A 316 -5.15 -6.44 6.25
C SER A 316 -3.68 -6.16 6.02
N ARG A 317 -2.83 -6.91 6.72
CA ARG A 317 -1.40 -7.02 6.40
C ARG A 317 -1.18 -8.34 5.67
N ALA A 318 -0.76 -8.26 4.42
CA ALA A 318 -0.38 -9.42 3.63
C ALA A 318 0.91 -10.04 4.17
N ALA A 319 1.17 -11.29 3.78
CA ALA A 319 2.48 -11.91 4.00
C ALA A 319 3.57 -11.09 3.27
N PRO A 320 4.74 -10.88 3.88
CA PRO A 320 5.90 -10.32 3.20
C PRO A 320 6.26 -11.09 1.94
N MET A 321 6.62 -10.38 0.87
CA MET A 321 6.99 -11.02 -0.39
C MET A 321 8.20 -11.95 -0.23
N THR A 322 9.14 -11.65 0.68
CA THR A 322 10.23 -12.56 1.03
C THR A 322 9.77 -13.91 1.58
N GLU A 323 8.57 -14.02 2.15
CA GLU A 323 7.98 -15.28 2.65
C GLU A 323 7.14 -16.00 1.58
N LEU A 324 6.72 -15.27 0.55
CA LEU A 324 5.93 -15.78 -0.57
C LEU A 324 6.78 -16.23 -1.75
N GLU A 325 7.97 -15.65 -1.92
CA GLU A 325 8.96 -16.05 -2.91
C GLU A 325 9.42 -17.51 -2.69
N GLY A 326 9.44 -18.31 -3.76
CA GLY A 326 9.81 -19.73 -3.69
C GLY A 326 8.79 -20.64 -3.00
N ASN A 327 7.69 -20.11 -2.47
CA ASN A 327 6.63 -20.90 -1.84
C ASN A 327 5.77 -21.59 -2.92
N SER A 328 5.83 -22.92 -3.02
CA SER A 328 5.10 -23.70 -4.03
C SER A 328 3.59 -23.49 -3.97
N LYS A 329 3.02 -23.38 -2.76
CA LYS A 329 1.59 -23.08 -2.59
C LYS A 329 1.25 -21.69 -3.13
N ASN A 330 2.12 -20.70 -2.95
CA ASN A 330 1.91 -19.37 -3.52
C ASN A 330 2.00 -19.40 -5.04
N ALA A 331 2.98 -20.12 -5.61
CA ALA A 331 3.10 -20.30 -7.05
C ALA A 331 1.83 -20.90 -7.66
N SER A 332 1.32 -21.99 -7.08
CA SER A 332 0.07 -22.62 -7.52
C SER A 332 -1.11 -21.65 -7.47
N GLU A 333 -1.27 -20.87 -6.40
CA GLU A 333 -2.36 -19.89 -6.29
C GLU A 333 -2.23 -18.74 -7.31
N VAL A 334 -1.01 -18.37 -7.69
CA VAL A 334 -0.73 -17.34 -8.72
C VAL A 334 -1.10 -17.86 -10.10
N THR A 335 -0.66 -19.08 -10.44
CA THR A 335 -1.05 -19.78 -11.67
C THR A 335 -2.58 -19.89 -11.77
N SER A 336 -3.28 -20.25 -10.69
CA SER A 336 -4.74 -20.30 -10.67
C SER A 336 -5.40 -18.94 -10.91
N ILE A 337 -4.81 -17.82 -10.44
CA ILE A 337 -5.34 -16.49 -10.80
C ILE A 337 -5.31 -16.32 -12.31
N TYR A 338 -4.20 -16.65 -12.97
CA TYR A 338 -4.07 -16.49 -14.42
C TYR A 338 -5.17 -17.27 -15.16
N GLU A 339 -5.38 -18.53 -14.80
CA GLU A 339 -6.39 -19.38 -15.44
C GLU A 339 -7.81 -18.81 -15.31
N HIS A 340 -8.14 -18.24 -14.14
CA HIS A 340 -9.45 -17.62 -13.91
C HIS A 340 -9.59 -16.23 -14.55
N HIS A 341 -8.50 -15.45 -14.67
CA HIS A 341 -8.56 -14.02 -15.02
C HIS A 341 -8.14 -13.72 -16.46
N LYS A 342 -7.27 -14.54 -17.09
CA LYS A 342 -6.87 -14.38 -18.50
C LYS A 342 -8.08 -14.51 -19.45
N ARG A 343 -9.02 -15.42 -19.15
CA ARG A 343 -10.26 -15.58 -19.94
C ARG A 343 -11.14 -14.34 -19.96
N THR A 344 -10.97 -13.45 -18.97
CA THR A 344 -11.81 -12.25 -18.82
C THR A 344 -11.19 -11.01 -19.47
N HIS A 345 -9.86 -10.92 -19.52
CA HIS A 345 -9.16 -9.82 -20.18
C HIS A 345 -9.24 -9.85 -21.71
N ALA A 346 -9.52 -11.00 -22.32
CA ALA A 346 -9.75 -11.10 -23.77
C ALA A 346 -11.03 -10.37 -24.25
N ILE A 347 -11.97 -10.07 -23.34
CA ILE A 347 -13.26 -9.41 -23.66
C ILE A 347 -13.21 -7.90 -23.41
N ALA A 348 -12.29 -7.41 -22.56
CA ALA A 348 -12.22 -6.00 -22.16
C ALA A 348 -11.26 -5.14 -23.00
N MET A 349 -10.58 -5.71 -24.00
CA MET A 349 -9.65 -4.99 -24.89
C MET A 349 -10.18 -4.83 -26.33
N SER A 350 -11.48 -5.05 -26.55
CA SER A 350 -12.13 -4.85 -27.85
C SER A 350 -12.92 -3.54 -27.97
N ASP A 351 -12.71 -2.58 -27.06
CA ASP A 351 -13.26 -1.22 -27.15
C ASP A 351 -12.18 -0.20 -27.53
#